data_AF-A0A8C1KMD9-F1
#
_entry.id   AF-A0A8C1KMD9-F1
#
_cell.length_a   1.000
_cell.length_b   1.000
_cell.length_c   1.000
_cell.angle_alpha   90.00
_cell.angle_beta   90.00
_cell.angle_gamma   90.00
#
_symmetry.space_group_name_H-M   'P 1'
#
loop_
_entity.id
_entity.type
_entity.pdbx_description
1 polymer ?
#
loop_
_entity_poly.entity_id
_entity_poly.type
_entity_poly.pdbx_seq_one_letter_code
_entity_poly.pdbx_strand_id
1 'polypeptide(L)'
;MRSVSYVQRVSLDFTGTIFPHAICLGDADNDSLNELVVGDSSGKLYIYKNDDCKPWITRTCVGMLTCVGVGDVCNKGRNFVVAVGAEGWFHLFDISASAAKADSSSQQDGSIGDEQKPSFTQHIPANTKVMLISDIDGDGRCELVVGYTDRVVRAFRWEEPSDASDLSSGQLVLLKKWLLEGQVDSLSVNPSPEGLPELMVSQPGCGYAILMCSWTQEGAAGPGDEKTATPSREGPSRDVVLHLTTGRIHNKNVSTHLIGSIRRGTEKACCGLFALCTLDGTLKLMDSSEKLLWSVQVDHQLFALQKLDVTGDGREEVVACAWDGQTYIIDHARMVVRFQFDENVNAFCAGQYACKDGKNSPCLVYVSFNHKIYVYWRVELERMEPTNLLSVLEERPEYPDLLHRLGVGECTSVSGENGMHKPNQVSEYIYNCIKSKL
;
A
#
# COMPACT_ATOMS: atom_id res chain seq x y z
N MET A 1 -4.70 -19.11 12.49
CA MET A 1 -4.44 -17.65 12.63
C MET A 1 -3.61 -17.44 13.88
N ARG A 2 -2.43 -16.83 13.75
CA ARG A 2 -1.52 -16.55 14.87
C ARG A 2 -1.73 -15.11 15.33
N SER A 3 -1.81 -14.85 16.62
CA SER A 3 -1.83 -13.48 17.15
C SER A 3 -0.41 -13.02 17.42
N VAL A 4 -0.09 -11.76 17.11
CA VAL A 4 1.20 -11.13 17.42
C VAL A 4 0.96 -9.81 18.16
N SER A 5 2.00 -9.32 18.82
CA SER A 5 1.99 -8.05 19.54
C SER A 5 3.27 -7.29 19.22
N TYR A 6 3.12 -6.09 18.66
CA TYR A 6 4.24 -5.18 18.43
C TYR A 6 4.33 -4.19 19.60
N VAL A 7 5.55 -4.00 20.12
CA VAL A 7 5.79 -3.15 21.31
C VAL A 7 6.42 -1.81 20.92
N GLN A 8 7.21 -1.78 19.86
CA GLN A 8 7.91 -0.59 19.40
C GLN A 8 6.93 0.35 18.70
N ARG A 9 6.56 1.44 19.38
CA ARG A 9 5.66 2.45 18.84
C ARG A 9 6.05 3.86 19.24
N VAL A 10 5.70 4.82 18.38
CA VAL A 10 5.77 6.26 18.64
C VAL A 10 4.36 6.84 18.51
N SER A 11 4.05 7.81 19.36
CA SER A 11 2.79 8.58 19.30
C SER A 11 3.13 9.97 18.78
N LEU A 12 2.55 10.34 17.63
CA LEU A 12 2.67 11.65 17.03
C LEU A 12 1.44 12.49 17.39
N ASP A 13 1.67 13.75 17.71
CA ASP A 13 0.65 14.71 18.06
C ASP A 13 0.03 15.27 16.78
N PHE A 14 -1.26 15.01 16.56
CA PHE A 14 -1.97 15.46 15.37
C PHE A 14 -3.33 16.03 15.75
N THR A 15 -3.55 17.32 15.49
CA THR A 15 -4.83 17.97 15.75
C THR A 15 -5.62 18.14 14.46
N GLY A 16 -6.63 17.32 14.24
CA GLY A 16 -7.50 17.43 13.07
C GLY A 16 -8.31 16.16 12.81
N THR A 17 -8.99 16.14 11.67
CA THR A 17 -9.61 14.94 11.10
C THR A 17 -8.99 14.66 9.74
N ILE A 18 -8.74 13.37 9.47
CA ILE A 18 -8.04 12.89 8.28
C ILE A 18 -9.01 12.06 7.46
N PHE A 19 -9.03 12.29 6.14
CA PHE A 19 -9.69 11.38 5.21
C PHE A 19 -8.82 10.14 4.98
N PRO A 20 -9.39 8.96 4.69
CA PRO A 20 -8.61 7.72 4.57
C PRO A 20 -7.42 7.77 3.59
N HIS A 21 -7.50 8.55 2.50
CA HIS A 21 -6.44 8.72 1.51
C HIS A 21 -5.58 9.99 1.72
N ALA A 22 -5.80 10.74 2.80
CA ALA A 22 -5.01 11.92 3.16
C ALA A 22 -3.83 11.55 4.09
N ILE A 23 -3.29 10.34 3.96
CA ILE A 23 -2.09 9.86 4.66
C ILE A 23 -1.24 9.02 3.69
N CYS A 24 0.08 9.25 3.67
CA CYS A 24 1.00 8.42 2.91
C CYS A 24 2.40 8.41 3.53
N LEU A 25 3.17 7.37 3.17
CA LEU A 25 4.59 7.23 3.49
C LEU A 25 5.39 7.38 2.20
N GLY A 26 6.48 8.15 2.24
CA GLY A 26 7.37 8.31 1.11
C GLY A 26 8.47 9.32 1.37
N ASP A 27 9.54 9.23 0.59
CA ASP A 27 10.70 10.13 0.62
C ASP A 27 10.30 11.50 0.09
N ALA A 28 9.93 12.40 1.00
CA ALA A 28 9.36 13.70 0.71
C ALA A 28 10.43 14.75 0.43
N ASP A 29 11.63 14.62 1.01
CA ASP A 29 12.72 15.59 0.89
C ASP A 29 13.89 15.11 0.02
N ASN A 30 13.80 13.90 -0.54
CA ASN A 30 14.76 13.26 -1.45
C ASN A 30 16.08 12.82 -0.78
N ASP A 31 16.02 12.41 0.48
CA ASP A 31 17.17 11.88 1.23
C ASP A 31 17.25 10.33 1.28
N SER A 32 16.35 9.65 0.55
CA SER A 32 16.17 8.19 0.53
C SER A 32 15.58 7.58 1.81
N LEU A 33 15.20 8.38 2.79
CA LEU A 33 14.44 8.00 3.96
C LEU A 33 12.98 8.42 3.78
N ASN A 34 12.05 7.59 4.23
CA ASN A 34 10.64 7.88 4.04
C ASN A 34 10.08 8.66 5.23
N GLU A 35 9.42 9.78 4.93
CA GLU A 35 8.62 10.57 5.86
C GLU A 35 7.16 10.11 5.87
N LEU A 36 6.43 10.60 6.88
CA LEU A 36 4.99 10.45 6.98
C LEU A 36 4.32 11.78 6.63
N VAL A 37 3.52 11.79 5.58
CA VAL A 37 2.77 12.96 5.12
C VAL A 37 1.29 12.78 5.43
N VAL A 38 0.68 13.81 6.02
CA VAL A 38 -0.70 13.79 6.51
C VAL A 38 -1.40 15.08 6.14
N GLY A 39 -2.55 15.00 5.47
CA GLY A 39 -3.43 16.12 5.20
C GLY A 39 -4.65 16.09 6.12
N ASP A 40 -5.04 17.25 6.64
CA ASP A 40 -6.26 17.39 7.44
C ASP A 40 -7.40 18.06 6.67
N SER A 41 -8.60 17.93 7.23
CA SER A 41 -9.82 18.57 6.72
C SER A 41 -9.82 20.11 6.87
N SER A 42 -8.89 20.70 7.61
CA SER A 42 -8.76 22.16 7.74
C SER A 42 -7.90 22.78 6.63
N GLY A 43 -7.27 21.96 5.79
CA GLY A 43 -6.36 22.41 4.75
C GLY A 43 -4.90 22.45 5.19
N LYS A 44 -4.53 21.87 6.32
CA LYS A 44 -3.14 21.79 6.75
C LYS A 44 -2.52 20.46 6.35
N LEU A 45 -1.32 20.55 5.82
CA LEU A 45 -0.45 19.44 5.46
C LEU A 45 0.68 19.36 6.48
N TYR A 46 0.86 18.20 7.09
CA TYR A 46 1.87 17.91 8.10
C TYR A 46 2.84 16.86 7.56
N ILE A 47 4.13 17.08 7.75
CA ILE A 47 5.18 16.13 7.41
C ILE A 47 5.91 15.78 8.70
N TYR A 48 5.94 14.50 9.05
CA TYR A 48 6.64 13.96 10.22
C TYR A 48 7.88 13.19 9.77
N LYS A 49 8.99 13.44 10.44
CA LYS A 49 10.29 12.82 10.18
C LYS A 49 10.80 12.17 11.48
N ASN A 50 11.46 11.02 11.38
CA ASN A 50 12.03 10.28 12.51
C ASN A 50 11.02 9.85 13.58
N ASP A 51 11.35 10.03 14.86
CA ASP A 51 10.51 9.72 16.02
C ASP A 51 9.99 10.97 16.75
N ASP A 52 10.11 12.13 16.10
CA ASP A 52 9.65 13.41 16.64
C ASP A 52 8.12 13.42 16.75
N CYS A 53 7.61 13.73 17.94
CA CYS A 53 6.15 13.74 18.16
C CYS A 53 5.44 14.89 17.44
N LYS A 54 6.17 15.92 17.01
CA LYS A 54 5.64 17.09 16.32
C LYS A 54 5.96 17.03 14.83
N PRO A 55 5.13 17.64 13.97
CA PRO A 55 5.44 17.73 12.55
C PRO A 55 6.73 18.52 12.34
N TRP A 56 7.60 18.00 11.49
CA TRP A 56 8.81 18.67 11.03
C TRP A 56 8.46 19.88 10.16
N ILE A 57 7.50 19.72 9.25
CA ILE A 57 7.01 20.79 8.37
C ILE A 57 5.49 20.82 8.43
N THR A 58 4.92 22.03 8.48
CA THR A 58 3.49 22.28 8.32
C THR A 58 3.28 23.27 7.19
N ARG A 59 2.39 22.94 6.24
CA ARG A 59 2.00 23.81 5.12
C ARG A 59 0.49 24.02 5.10
N THR A 60 0.07 25.18 4.62
CA THR A 60 -1.34 25.54 4.50
C THR A 60 -1.75 25.50 3.03
N CYS A 61 -2.78 24.72 2.75
CA CYS A 61 -3.42 24.51 1.46
C CYS A 61 -4.79 25.22 1.44
N VAL A 62 -5.32 25.41 0.24
CA VAL A 62 -6.69 25.90 0.05
C VAL A 62 -7.66 24.72 0.03
N GLY A 63 -8.65 24.75 0.93
CA GLY A 63 -9.71 23.74 0.98
C GLY A 63 -9.37 22.52 1.81
N MET A 64 -10.32 21.58 1.90
CA MET A 64 -10.21 20.39 2.76
C MET A 64 -9.40 19.30 2.06
N LEU A 65 -8.27 18.85 2.62
CA LEU A 65 -7.41 17.86 1.96
C LEU A 65 -8.03 16.46 2.02
N THR A 66 -8.33 15.87 0.86
CA THR A 66 -8.90 14.52 0.77
C THR A 66 -7.86 13.47 0.41
N CYS A 67 -6.82 13.85 -0.33
CA CYS A 67 -5.76 12.97 -0.79
C CYS A 67 -4.39 13.63 -0.64
N VAL A 68 -3.39 12.84 -0.24
CA VAL A 68 -1.98 13.24 -0.26
C VAL A 68 -1.14 12.13 -0.88
N GLY A 69 -0.01 12.49 -1.47
CA GLY A 69 0.89 11.56 -2.14
C GLY A 69 2.30 12.11 -2.21
N VAL A 70 3.26 11.20 -2.33
CA VAL A 70 4.67 11.53 -2.55
C VAL A 70 5.14 10.75 -3.77
N GLY A 71 5.78 11.43 -4.72
CA GLY A 71 6.31 10.78 -5.92
C GLY A 71 6.79 11.78 -6.98
N ASP A 72 7.41 11.27 -8.04
CA ASP A 72 7.96 12.07 -9.14
C ASP A 72 6.89 12.51 -10.16
N VAL A 73 5.91 13.30 -9.69
CA VAL A 73 4.81 13.79 -10.54
C VAL A 73 5.29 14.71 -11.67
N CYS A 74 6.44 15.36 -11.50
CA CYS A 74 7.01 16.28 -12.49
C CYS A 74 7.97 15.61 -13.48
N ASN A 75 8.26 14.31 -13.33
CA ASN A 75 9.18 13.55 -14.19
C ASN A 75 10.60 14.13 -14.23
N LYS A 76 11.11 14.54 -13.06
CA LYS A 76 12.45 15.15 -12.89
C LYS A 76 13.44 14.24 -12.15
N GLY A 77 13.05 12.99 -11.87
CA GLY A 77 13.85 12.06 -11.09
C GLY A 77 13.91 12.40 -9.60
N ARG A 78 12.94 13.18 -9.09
CA ARG A 78 12.83 13.53 -7.67
C ARG A 78 11.38 13.59 -7.23
N ASN A 79 11.13 13.27 -5.97
CA ASN A 79 9.82 13.24 -5.38
C ASN A 79 9.35 14.64 -5.00
N PHE A 80 8.06 14.85 -5.17
CA PHE A 80 7.32 16.01 -4.69
C PHE A 80 6.18 15.55 -3.81
N VAL A 81 5.81 16.41 -2.86
CA VAL A 81 4.61 16.20 -2.05
C VAL A 81 3.42 16.83 -2.75
N VAL A 82 2.39 16.03 -2.96
CA VAL A 82 1.15 16.41 -3.63
C VAL A 82 0.01 16.37 -2.63
N ALA A 83 -0.82 17.40 -2.62
CA ALA A 83 -2.05 17.44 -1.83
C ALA A 83 -3.23 17.93 -2.68
N VAL A 84 -4.35 17.20 -2.62
CA VAL A 84 -5.57 17.53 -3.37
C VAL A 84 -6.73 17.78 -2.42
N GLY A 85 -7.42 18.90 -2.64
CA GLY A 85 -8.59 19.30 -1.87
C GLY A 85 -9.92 18.77 -2.43
N ALA A 86 -10.94 18.67 -1.58
CA ALA A 86 -12.30 18.31 -1.97
C ALA A 86 -12.89 19.29 -3.00
N GLU A 87 -12.46 20.55 -2.98
CA GLU A 87 -12.87 21.62 -3.87
C GLU A 87 -12.19 21.55 -5.25
N GLY A 88 -11.22 20.64 -5.43
CA GLY A 88 -10.49 20.48 -6.70
C GLY A 88 -9.18 21.28 -6.77
N TRP A 89 -8.70 21.86 -5.67
CA TRP A 89 -7.38 22.48 -5.65
C TRP A 89 -6.27 21.43 -5.55
N PHE A 90 -5.42 21.36 -6.57
CA PHE A 90 -4.17 20.61 -6.58
C PHE A 90 -3.03 21.49 -6.09
N HIS A 91 -2.26 20.98 -5.13
CA HIS A 91 -1.11 21.66 -4.54
C HIS A 91 0.13 20.79 -4.66
N LEU A 92 1.24 21.38 -5.12
CA LEU A 92 2.53 20.74 -5.26
C LEU A 92 3.54 21.43 -4.34
N PHE A 93 4.33 20.65 -3.61
CA PHE A 93 5.37 21.15 -2.71
C PHE A 93 6.72 20.49 -3.02
N ASP A 94 7.74 21.33 -3.20
CA ASP A 94 9.15 20.92 -3.24
C ASP A 94 9.75 21.11 -1.83
N ILE A 95 9.94 20.00 -1.11
CA ILE A 95 10.39 20.02 0.29
C ILE A 95 11.92 20.09 0.39
N SER A 96 12.65 19.63 -0.63
CA SER A 96 14.12 19.62 -0.62
C SER A 96 14.73 21.01 -0.40
N ALA A 97 14.07 22.07 -0.88
CA ALA A 97 14.50 23.46 -0.66
C ALA A 97 14.35 23.94 0.79
N SER A 98 13.46 23.31 1.56
CA SER A 98 13.18 23.65 2.97
C SER A 98 14.07 22.86 3.93
N ALA A 99 14.37 21.60 3.59
CA ALA A 99 15.29 20.74 4.35
C ALA A 99 16.68 21.37 4.52
N ALA A 100 17.23 21.94 3.44
CA ALA A 100 18.53 22.60 3.44
C ALA A 100 18.63 23.82 4.39
N LYS A 101 17.50 24.46 4.73
CA LYS A 101 17.46 25.58 5.68
C LYS A 101 17.38 25.11 7.12
N ALA A 102 16.66 24.02 7.40
CA ALA A 102 16.48 23.49 8.74
C ALA A 102 17.81 23.02 9.36
N ASP A 103 18.66 22.33 8.59
CA ASP A 103 19.93 21.76 9.07
C ASP A 103 21.01 22.81 9.40
N SER A 104 20.86 24.05 8.93
CA SER A 104 21.84 25.12 9.19
C SER A 104 21.54 25.96 10.45
N SER A 105 20.39 25.74 11.10
CA SER A 105 19.94 26.53 12.25
C SER A 105 19.99 25.75 13.57
N SER A 106 21.19 25.48 14.06
CA SER A 106 21.37 25.13 15.47
C SER A 106 21.17 26.38 16.34
N GLN A 107 20.11 26.36 17.16
CA GLN A 107 19.68 27.37 18.13
C GLN A 107 19.03 28.64 17.55
N GLN A 108 17.69 28.62 17.43
CA GLN A 108 16.86 29.74 17.91
C GLN A 108 15.43 29.29 18.23
N ASP A 109 15.00 29.60 19.45
CA ASP A 109 13.66 29.49 19.99
C ASP A 109 12.60 30.15 19.07
N GLY A 110 11.49 29.44 18.82
CA GLY A 110 10.16 30.07 18.85
C GLY A 110 9.58 30.74 17.61
N SER A 111 10.06 30.53 16.38
CA SER A 111 9.31 30.97 15.18
C SER A 111 8.40 29.87 14.65
N ILE A 112 7.16 29.86 15.13
CA ILE A 112 6.03 29.23 14.46
C ILE A 112 5.91 29.81 13.04
N GLY A 113 5.91 28.94 12.04
CA GLY A 113 5.37 29.23 10.71
C GLY A 113 6.35 29.88 9.72
N ASP A 114 7.20 29.06 9.10
CA ASP A 114 7.43 29.29 7.68
C ASP A 114 6.20 28.68 6.97
N GLU A 115 5.08 29.42 6.94
CA GLU A 115 3.90 29.06 6.11
C GLU A 115 4.24 29.34 4.65
N GLN A 116 5.19 28.58 4.09
CA GLN A 116 5.52 28.68 2.68
C GLN A 116 4.33 28.19 1.87
N LYS A 117 3.93 29.02 0.91
CA LYS A 117 2.89 28.67 -0.06
C LYS A 117 3.33 27.47 -0.91
N PRO A 118 2.37 26.69 -1.44
CA PRO A 118 2.64 25.65 -2.42
C PRO A 118 3.52 26.16 -3.57
N SER A 119 4.45 25.33 -4.02
CA SER A 119 5.34 25.61 -5.16
C SER A 119 4.53 25.81 -6.44
N PHE A 120 3.44 25.06 -6.59
CA PHE A 120 2.50 25.19 -7.69
C PHE A 120 1.08 24.85 -7.26
N THR A 121 0.09 25.52 -7.86
CA THR A 121 -1.33 25.25 -7.64
C THR A 121 -2.08 25.25 -8.95
N GLN A 122 -2.94 24.26 -9.15
CA GLN A 122 -3.84 24.20 -10.29
C GLN A 122 -5.22 23.75 -9.84
N HIS A 123 -6.26 24.27 -10.50
CA HIS A 123 -7.62 23.79 -10.28
C HIS A 123 -7.89 22.58 -11.16
N ILE A 124 -8.14 21.43 -10.55
CA ILE A 124 -8.69 20.23 -11.17
C ILE A 124 -10.18 20.10 -10.78
N PRO A 125 -10.95 19.18 -11.38
CA PRO A 125 -12.34 18.98 -10.98
C PRO A 125 -12.49 18.64 -9.50
N ALA A 126 -13.61 19.05 -8.90
CA ALA A 126 -13.89 18.83 -7.48
C ALA A 126 -14.28 17.39 -7.14
N ASN A 127 -14.39 17.10 -5.84
CA ASN A 127 -14.76 15.81 -5.25
C ASN A 127 -13.76 14.68 -5.52
N THR A 128 -12.47 15.00 -5.47
CA THR A 128 -11.40 14.01 -5.47
C THR A 128 -11.51 13.12 -4.23
N LYS A 129 -11.51 11.80 -4.46
CA LYS A 129 -11.61 10.78 -3.42
C LYS A 129 -10.32 9.98 -3.23
N VAL A 130 -9.62 9.68 -4.32
CA VAL A 130 -8.39 8.89 -4.32
C VAL A 130 -7.43 9.39 -5.40
N MET A 131 -6.14 9.20 -5.18
CA MET A 131 -5.05 9.63 -6.06
C MET A 131 -3.99 8.53 -6.16
N LEU A 132 -3.38 8.42 -7.34
CA LEU A 132 -2.24 7.54 -7.62
C LEU A 132 -1.22 8.29 -8.48
N ILE A 133 0.05 8.19 -8.13
CA ILE A 133 1.17 8.69 -8.93
C ILE A 133 1.95 7.45 -9.38
N SER A 134 1.92 7.15 -10.67
CA SER A 134 2.59 5.98 -11.24
C SER A 134 2.68 6.12 -12.74
N ASP A 135 3.66 5.47 -13.35
CA ASP A 135 3.63 5.17 -14.78
C ASP A 135 2.47 4.20 -15.06
N ILE A 136 1.48 4.66 -15.83
CA ILE A 136 0.28 3.87 -16.19
C ILE A 136 0.30 3.39 -17.64
N ASP A 137 1.22 3.89 -18.46
CA ASP A 137 1.23 3.61 -19.90
C ASP A 137 2.56 3.00 -20.40
N GLY A 138 3.54 2.84 -19.52
CA GLY A 138 4.81 2.18 -19.75
C GLY A 138 5.84 3.08 -20.44
N ASP A 139 5.61 4.40 -20.51
CA ASP A 139 6.53 5.33 -21.18
C ASP A 139 7.69 5.80 -20.27
N GLY A 140 7.73 5.34 -19.02
CA GLY A 140 8.74 5.67 -18.03
C GLY A 140 8.52 7.03 -17.34
N ARG A 141 7.42 7.72 -17.64
CA ARG A 141 6.96 8.91 -16.91
C ARG A 141 5.82 8.54 -15.97
N CYS A 142 5.74 9.24 -14.86
CA CYS A 142 4.63 9.12 -13.92
C CYS A 142 3.46 10.01 -14.34
N GLU A 143 2.27 9.44 -14.30
CA GLU A 143 1.00 10.14 -14.42
C GLU A 143 0.37 10.34 -13.05
N LEU A 144 -0.40 11.42 -12.93
CA LEU A 144 -1.30 11.66 -11.82
C LEU A 144 -2.70 11.14 -12.18
N VAL A 145 -3.11 10.03 -11.58
CA VAL A 145 -4.46 9.49 -11.73
C VAL A 145 -5.32 9.88 -10.53
N VAL A 146 -6.48 10.45 -10.81
CA VAL A 146 -7.41 10.96 -9.80
C VAL A 146 -8.77 10.28 -9.97
N GLY A 147 -9.24 9.63 -8.91
CA GLY A 147 -10.57 9.05 -8.81
C GLY A 147 -11.52 9.98 -8.04
N TYR A 148 -12.71 10.16 -8.58
CA TYR A 148 -13.74 11.07 -8.06
C TYR A 148 -14.90 10.30 -7.45
N THR A 149 -15.70 10.97 -6.61
CA THR A 149 -16.91 10.37 -6.00
C THR A 149 -18.05 10.10 -6.99
N ASP A 150 -17.96 10.66 -8.20
CA ASP A 150 -18.98 10.58 -9.27
C ASP A 150 -18.74 9.43 -10.25
N ARG A 151 -17.88 8.46 -9.88
CA ARG A 151 -17.49 7.29 -10.70
C ARG A 151 -16.62 7.63 -11.91
N VAL A 152 -16.04 8.82 -11.92
CA VAL A 152 -15.08 9.23 -12.93
C VAL A 152 -13.66 8.95 -12.44
N VAL A 153 -12.79 8.57 -13.37
CA VAL A 153 -11.33 8.58 -13.18
C VAL A 153 -10.74 9.45 -14.28
N ARG A 154 -9.74 10.26 -13.93
CA ARG A 154 -8.96 11.06 -14.88
C ARG A 154 -7.47 10.82 -14.70
N ALA A 155 -6.75 10.72 -15.80
CA ALA A 155 -5.29 10.71 -15.82
C ALA A 155 -4.77 12.05 -16.31
N PHE A 156 -3.78 12.59 -15.61
CA PHE A 156 -3.09 13.82 -15.97
C PHE A 156 -1.60 13.53 -16.11
N ARG A 157 -0.94 14.25 -17.01
CA ARG A 157 0.52 14.25 -17.14
C ARG A 157 1.05 15.65 -16.90
N TRP A 158 2.16 15.76 -16.20
CA TRP A 158 2.87 17.02 -16.04
C TRP A 158 3.61 17.35 -17.32
N GLU A 159 3.33 18.52 -17.89
CA GLU A 159 4.05 19.06 -19.04
C GLU A 159 4.66 20.40 -18.68
N GLU A 160 5.91 20.61 -19.10
CA GLU A 160 6.63 21.87 -18.92
C GLU A 160 6.71 22.60 -20.26
N PRO A 161 6.37 23.90 -20.32
CA PRO A 161 6.63 24.71 -21.50
C PRO A 161 8.14 24.70 -21.80
N SER A 162 8.49 24.59 -23.08
CA SER A 162 9.86 24.43 -23.58
C SER A 162 10.86 25.54 -23.18
N ASP A 163 10.41 26.64 -22.58
CA ASP A 163 11.19 27.84 -22.29
C ASP A 163 11.47 28.11 -20.79
N ALA A 164 11.15 27.19 -19.88
CA ALA A 164 11.19 27.47 -18.44
C ALA A 164 12.07 26.51 -17.62
N SER A 165 13.00 27.09 -16.87
CA SER A 165 13.87 26.40 -15.90
C SER A 165 13.23 26.19 -14.52
N ASP A 166 12.09 26.85 -14.25
CA ASP A 166 11.45 26.91 -12.94
C ASP A 166 10.20 26.03 -12.90
N LEU A 167 10.00 25.26 -11.81
CA LEU A 167 8.81 24.42 -11.57
C LEU A 167 7.47 25.17 -11.72
N SER A 168 7.47 26.49 -11.58
CA SER A 168 6.27 27.33 -11.62
C SER A 168 5.65 27.45 -13.02
N SER A 169 6.31 26.95 -14.07
CA SER A 169 5.80 27.03 -15.45
C SER A 169 5.04 25.79 -15.90
N GLY A 170 5.17 24.65 -15.22
CA GLY A 170 4.53 23.41 -15.64
C GLY A 170 3.02 23.42 -15.42
N GLN A 171 2.32 22.51 -16.11
CA GLN A 171 0.88 22.34 -15.97
C GLN A 171 0.51 20.86 -16.02
N LEU A 172 -0.51 20.47 -15.26
CA LEU A 172 -1.19 19.19 -15.43
C LEU A 172 -2.11 19.23 -16.64
N VAL A 173 -1.77 18.43 -17.65
CA VAL A 173 -2.56 18.25 -18.87
C VAL A 173 -3.40 16.98 -18.72
N LEU A 174 -4.70 17.08 -19.02
CA LEU A 174 -5.62 15.94 -18.99
C LEU A 174 -5.32 15.01 -20.16
N LEU A 175 -4.94 13.77 -19.88
CA LEU A 175 -4.74 12.73 -20.89
C LEU A 175 -6.06 12.07 -21.26
N LYS A 176 -6.80 11.56 -20.26
CA LYS A 176 -8.04 10.82 -20.49
C LYS A 176 -8.99 10.89 -19.31
N LYS A 177 -10.27 10.69 -19.62
CA LYS A 177 -11.38 10.54 -18.67
C LYS A 177 -12.07 9.20 -18.91
N TRP A 178 -12.22 8.40 -17.87
CA TRP A 178 -13.02 7.18 -17.86
C TRP A 178 -14.24 7.35 -16.97
N LEU A 179 -15.36 6.75 -17.36
CA LEU A 179 -16.59 6.68 -16.57
C LEU A 179 -16.85 5.22 -16.23
N LEU A 180 -16.98 4.92 -14.94
CA LEU A 180 -17.23 3.56 -14.44
C LEU A 180 -18.70 3.36 -14.05
N GLU A 181 -19.12 2.10 -14.02
CA GLU A 181 -20.48 1.73 -13.62
C GLU A 181 -20.70 1.91 -12.10
N GLY A 182 -19.70 1.53 -11.31
CA GLY A 182 -19.71 1.55 -9.85
C GLY A 182 -18.81 2.61 -9.23
N GLN A 183 -18.96 2.78 -7.91
CA GLN A 183 -18.14 3.68 -7.09
C GLN A 183 -16.67 3.27 -7.12
N VAL A 184 -15.80 4.28 -7.20
CA VAL A 184 -14.34 4.12 -7.14
C VAL A 184 -13.91 4.25 -5.69
N ASP A 185 -13.20 3.27 -5.16
CA ASP A 185 -12.64 3.32 -3.80
C ASP A 185 -11.12 3.48 -3.84
N SER A 186 -10.44 2.68 -4.66
CA SER A 186 -8.98 2.63 -4.73
C SER A 186 -8.48 2.51 -6.17
N LEU A 187 -7.29 3.02 -6.41
CA LEU A 187 -6.55 2.95 -7.67
C LEU A 187 -5.24 2.21 -7.43
N SER A 188 -4.83 1.37 -8.39
CA SER A 188 -3.50 0.76 -8.37
C SER A 188 -3.04 0.44 -9.79
N VAL A 189 -1.74 0.36 -9.99
CA VAL A 189 -1.16 -0.28 -11.17
C VAL A 189 -0.74 -1.71 -10.82
N ASN A 190 -0.92 -2.63 -11.76
CA ASN A 190 -0.40 -3.99 -11.68
C ASN A 190 0.26 -4.38 -13.01
N PRO A 191 1.42 -5.05 -13.00
CA PRO A 191 1.98 -5.63 -14.21
C PRO A 191 1.06 -6.69 -14.81
N SER A 192 0.75 -6.53 -16.09
CA SER A 192 0.05 -7.51 -16.90
C SER A 192 0.86 -8.81 -17.00
N PRO A 193 0.29 -9.91 -17.52
CA PRO A 193 1.07 -11.11 -17.84
C PRO A 193 2.26 -10.85 -18.77
N GLU A 194 2.23 -9.77 -19.55
CA GLU A 194 3.28 -9.34 -20.47
C GLU A 194 4.30 -8.40 -19.80
N GLY A 195 4.08 -8.01 -18.54
CA GLY A 195 4.92 -7.09 -17.78
C GLY A 195 4.64 -5.60 -18.04
N LEU A 196 3.60 -5.27 -18.81
CA LEU A 196 3.18 -3.89 -19.04
C LEU A 196 2.31 -3.38 -17.89
N PRO A 197 2.35 -2.09 -17.53
CA PRO A 197 1.51 -1.55 -16.48
C PRO A 197 0.03 -1.55 -16.90
N GLU A 198 -0.84 -2.10 -16.05
CA GLU A 198 -2.30 -2.02 -16.19
C GLU A 198 -2.88 -1.19 -15.06
N LEU A 199 -3.59 -0.11 -15.40
CA LEU A 199 -4.31 0.71 -14.44
C LEU A 199 -5.59 0.00 -13.99
N MET A 200 -5.63 -0.38 -12.72
CA MET A 200 -6.75 -1.07 -12.08
C MET A 200 -7.52 -0.14 -11.15
N VAL A 201 -8.84 -0.29 -11.15
CA VAL A 201 -9.74 0.49 -10.32
C VAL A 201 -10.71 -0.44 -9.60
N SER A 202 -10.87 -0.26 -8.29
CA SER A 202 -11.82 -1.08 -7.55
C SER A 202 -13.27 -0.79 -7.94
N GLN A 203 -14.10 -1.83 -7.94
CA GLN A 203 -15.54 -1.74 -8.15
C GLN A 203 -16.27 -2.49 -7.01
N PRO A 204 -17.52 -2.10 -6.68
CA PRO A 204 -18.27 -2.74 -5.60
C PRO A 204 -18.40 -4.26 -5.77
N GLY A 205 -18.49 -4.98 -4.66
CA GLY A 205 -18.73 -6.42 -4.65
C GLY A 205 -17.51 -7.28 -4.99
N CYS A 206 -16.31 -6.84 -4.61
CA CYS A 206 -15.04 -7.50 -4.96
C CYS A 206 -14.80 -7.55 -6.48
N GLY A 207 -15.32 -6.56 -7.21
CA GLY A 207 -15.06 -6.35 -8.62
C GLY A 207 -13.90 -5.37 -8.83
N TYR A 208 -13.40 -5.33 -10.05
CA TYR A 208 -12.44 -4.30 -10.48
C TYR A 208 -12.59 -4.02 -11.97
N ALA A 209 -12.07 -2.89 -12.41
CA ALA A 209 -12.00 -2.52 -13.82
C ALA A 209 -10.55 -2.27 -14.22
N ILE A 210 -10.18 -2.69 -15.42
CA ILE A 210 -8.93 -2.30 -16.07
C ILE A 210 -9.24 -1.14 -17.01
N LEU A 211 -8.50 -0.04 -16.86
CA LEU A 211 -8.64 1.17 -17.66
C LEU A 211 -7.57 1.22 -18.75
N MET A 212 -8.03 1.25 -20.01
CA MET A 212 -7.14 1.24 -21.17
C MET A 212 -6.64 2.65 -21.51
N CYS A 213 -5.32 2.78 -21.61
CA CYS A 213 -4.60 3.97 -22.04
C CYS A 213 -4.60 4.10 -23.58
N SER A 214 -5.77 4.30 -24.20
CA SER A 214 -5.91 4.26 -25.68
C SER A 214 -5.02 5.25 -26.45
N TRP A 215 -4.54 6.32 -25.82
CA TRP A 215 -3.65 7.31 -26.47
C TRP A 215 -2.30 6.70 -26.89
N THR A 216 -1.87 5.59 -26.28
CA THR A 216 -0.68 4.87 -26.73
C THR A 216 -0.92 4.09 -28.02
N GLN A 217 -2.17 3.68 -28.29
CA GLN A 217 -2.53 2.92 -29.49
C GLN A 217 -2.68 3.82 -30.73
N GLU A 218 -3.08 5.08 -30.54
CA GLU A 218 -3.20 6.05 -31.64
C GLU A 218 -1.82 6.43 -32.24
N GLY A 219 -0.73 6.31 -31.47
CA GLY A 219 0.64 6.51 -31.96
C GLY A 219 1.24 5.33 -32.74
N ALA A 220 0.60 4.15 -32.71
CA ALA A 220 1.08 2.93 -33.37
C ALA A 220 0.46 2.68 -34.76
N ALA A 221 -0.55 3.47 -35.16
CA ALA A 221 -1.09 3.44 -36.52
C ALA A 221 -0.16 4.22 -37.46
N GLY A 222 0.64 3.49 -38.25
CA GLY A 222 1.43 4.09 -39.33
C GLY A 222 0.55 4.86 -40.33
N PRO A 223 1.12 5.82 -41.08
CA PRO A 223 0.36 6.66 -41.99
C PRO A 223 -0.10 5.83 -43.20
N GLY A 224 -1.34 5.35 -43.18
CA GLY A 224 -1.90 4.59 -44.28
C GLY A 224 -3.25 3.98 -43.95
N ASP A 225 -4.29 4.81 -43.86
CA ASP A 225 -5.59 4.58 -44.52
C ASP A 225 -6.59 5.67 -44.12
N GLU A 226 -6.52 6.81 -44.81
CA GLU A 226 -7.65 7.74 -44.88
C GLU A 226 -8.79 7.10 -45.69
N LYS A 227 -9.79 6.54 -45.01
CA LYS A 227 -11.15 6.42 -45.56
C LYS A 227 -12.20 6.74 -44.51
N THR A 228 -12.69 7.98 -44.58
CA THR A 228 -14.07 8.44 -44.28
C THR A 228 -14.89 7.58 -43.32
N ALA A 229 -14.96 7.96 -42.05
CA ALA A 229 -15.99 7.49 -41.13
C ALA A 229 -16.96 8.63 -40.78
N THR A 230 -18.22 8.44 -41.17
CA THR A 230 -19.38 9.21 -40.71
C THR A 230 -19.62 9.02 -39.21
N PRO A 231 -20.27 9.97 -38.50
CA PRO A 231 -20.44 9.89 -37.05
C PRO A 231 -21.55 8.89 -36.73
N SER A 232 -21.20 7.65 -36.43
CA SER A 232 -22.11 6.62 -35.97
C SER A 232 -21.94 6.38 -34.47
N ARG A 233 -22.99 6.74 -33.72
CA ARG A 233 -23.49 6.12 -32.49
C ARG A 233 -22.46 5.65 -31.44
N GLU A 234 -22.39 6.38 -30.32
CA GLU A 234 -21.77 5.96 -29.07
C GLU A 234 -22.19 4.53 -28.67
N GLY A 235 -21.32 3.55 -28.94
CA GLY A 235 -21.31 2.26 -28.26
C GLY A 235 -20.58 2.37 -26.92
N PRO A 236 -20.70 1.37 -26.03
CA PRO A 236 -19.94 1.37 -24.78
C PRO A 236 -18.44 1.42 -25.12
N SER A 237 -17.76 2.44 -24.58
CA SER A 237 -16.34 2.68 -24.83
C SER A 237 -15.54 1.42 -24.51
N ARG A 238 -14.75 0.91 -25.47
CA ARG A 238 -13.82 -0.23 -25.28
C ARG A 238 -12.67 0.08 -24.31
N ASP A 239 -12.77 1.18 -23.57
CA ASP A 239 -11.73 1.75 -22.73
C ASP A 239 -11.75 1.24 -21.29
N VAL A 240 -12.85 0.60 -20.88
CA VAL A 240 -13.05 0.08 -19.53
C VAL A 240 -13.41 -1.39 -19.65
N VAL A 241 -12.58 -2.26 -19.08
CA VAL A 241 -12.83 -3.71 -19.04
C VAL A 241 -13.21 -4.07 -17.61
N LEU A 242 -14.44 -4.53 -17.40
CA LEU A 242 -14.95 -4.90 -16.09
C LEU A 242 -14.71 -6.37 -15.79
N HIS A 243 -14.12 -6.64 -14.63
CA HIS A 243 -13.80 -7.98 -14.16
C HIS A 243 -14.53 -8.25 -12.85
N LEU A 244 -15.24 -9.38 -12.81
CA LEU A 244 -15.90 -9.89 -11.61
C LEU A 244 -15.11 -11.07 -11.09
N THR A 245 -14.64 -10.99 -9.84
CA THR A 245 -13.87 -12.08 -9.25
C THR A 245 -14.73 -13.32 -9.06
N THR A 246 -14.12 -14.48 -9.29
CA THR A 246 -14.73 -15.77 -8.99
C THR A 246 -14.76 -16.03 -7.48
N GLY A 247 -15.67 -16.90 -7.02
CA GLY A 247 -15.81 -17.29 -5.61
C GLY A 247 -16.98 -16.61 -4.88
N ARG A 248 -17.15 -16.95 -3.60
CA ARG A 248 -18.26 -16.45 -2.77
C ARG A 248 -18.10 -14.94 -2.57
N ILE A 249 -19.13 -14.19 -2.94
CA ILE A 249 -19.27 -12.76 -2.65
C ILE A 249 -20.45 -12.66 -1.70
N HIS A 250 -20.22 -12.15 -0.50
CA HIS A 250 -21.28 -12.07 0.50
C HIS A 250 -22.28 -10.95 0.15
N ASN A 251 -21.78 -9.79 -0.29
CA ASN A 251 -22.64 -8.71 -0.79
C ASN A 251 -22.02 -7.97 -1.99
N LYS A 252 -22.77 -7.90 -3.09
CA LYS A 252 -22.33 -7.28 -4.35
C LYS A 252 -22.29 -5.74 -4.32
N ASN A 253 -22.92 -5.12 -3.33
CA ASN A 253 -23.02 -3.66 -3.25
C ASN A 253 -22.03 -3.05 -2.26
N VAL A 254 -21.15 -3.87 -1.68
CA VAL A 254 -20.20 -3.44 -0.66
C VAL A 254 -18.94 -2.84 -1.31
N SER A 255 -18.37 -1.80 -0.69
CA SER A 255 -17.15 -1.18 -1.19
C SER A 255 -15.97 -2.15 -1.19
N THR A 256 -15.02 -1.92 -2.09
CA THR A 256 -13.88 -2.80 -2.32
C THR A 256 -12.62 -1.96 -2.41
N HIS A 257 -11.59 -2.31 -1.64
CA HIS A 257 -10.24 -1.80 -1.83
C HIS A 257 -9.41 -2.80 -2.63
N LEU A 258 -8.49 -2.28 -3.41
CA LEU A 258 -7.62 -2.99 -4.33
C LEU A 258 -6.20 -2.47 -4.16
N ILE A 259 -5.25 -3.39 -4.03
CA ILE A 259 -3.82 -3.09 -4.04
C ILE A 259 -3.14 -4.03 -5.05
N GLY A 260 -2.34 -3.49 -5.96
CA GLY A 260 -1.64 -4.22 -7.00
C GLY A 260 -0.12 -4.21 -6.81
N SER A 261 0.57 -4.87 -7.74
CA SER A 261 2.03 -4.98 -7.76
C SER A 261 2.61 -5.57 -6.48
N ILE A 262 1.94 -6.54 -5.86
CA ILE A 262 2.44 -7.25 -4.67
C ILE A 262 3.62 -8.12 -5.09
N ARG A 263 4.77 -7.92 -4.44
CA ARG A 263 6.04 -8.60 -4.81
C ARG A 263 6.05 -10.07 -4.39
N ARG A 264 6.51 -10.93 -5.31
CA ARG A 264 6.75 -12.37 -5.08
C ARG A 264 8.18 -12.70 -4.64
N GLY A 265 9.00 -11.73 -4.27
CA GLY A 265 10.40 -11.91 -3.85
C GLY A 265 11.42 -12.20 -4.95
N THR A 266 11.02 -12.85 -6.05
CA THR A 266 11.92 -13.04 -7.21
C THR A 266 11.75 -11.93 -8.24
N GLU A 267 12.83 -11.23 -8.56
CA GLU A 267 12.90 -10.10 -9.52
C GLU A 267 12.47 -10.46 -10.96
N LYS A 268 12.25 -11.75 -11.28
CA LYS A 268 11.92 -12.24 -12.62
C LYS A 268 10.45 -12.55 -12.88
N ALA A 269 9.57 -12.33 -11.92
CA ALA A 269 8.13 -12.52 -12.16
C ALA A 269 7.58 -11.31 -12.91
N CYS A 270 7.40 -11.42 -14.23
CA CYS A 270 6.75 -10.38 -15.04
C CYS A 270 5.27 -10.17 -14.65
N CYS A 271 4.66 -11.11 -13.92
CA CYS A 271 3.27 -11.04 -13.47
C CYS A 271 3.14 -10.44 -12.06
N GLY A 272 2.40 -9.34 -11.95
CA GLY A 272 2.06 -8.72 -10.68
C GLY A 272 0.91 -9.45 -9.97
N LEU A 273 1.04 -9.63 -8.66
CA LEU A 273 -0.09 -10.03 -7.81
C LEU A 273 -0.90 -8.81 -7.39
N PHE A 274 -2.20 -8.99 -7.26
CA PHE A 274 -3.07 -7.99 -6.67
C PHE A 274 -4.02 -8.62 -5.66
N ALA A 275 -4.36 -7.85 -4.63
CA ALA A 275 -5.29 -8.25 -3.60
C ALA A 275 -6.50 -7.32 -3.57
N LEU A 276 -7.62 -7.90 -3.13
CA LEU A 276 -8.90 -7.22 -2.98
C LEU A 276 -9.40 -7.45 -1.56
N CYS A 277 -9.96 -6.41 -0.94
CA CYS A 277 -10.70 -6.53 0.30
C CYS A 277 -12.04 -5.82 0.20
N THR A 278 -13.06 -6.37 0.84
CA THR A 278 -14.39 -5.76 0.93
C THR A 278 -14.67 -5.32 2.37
N LEU A 279 -15.54 -4.32 2.52
CA LEU A 279 -15.99 -3.87 3.84
C LEU A 279 -16.73 -4.96 4.64
N ASP A 280 -17.23 -6.02 4.00
CA ASP A 280 -17.85 -7.16 4.68
C ASP A 280 -16.85 -8.24 5.11
N GLY A 281 -15.54 -8.00 4.98
CA GLY A 281 -14.50 -8.89 5.47
C GLY A 281 -14.04 -9.98 4.50
N THR A 282 -14.38 -9.88 3.21
CA THR A 282 -13.83 -10.78 2.18
C THR A 282 -12.45 -10.27 1.77
N LEU A 283 -11.43 -11.14 1.81
CA LEU A 283 -10.09 -10.92 1.28
C LEU A 283 -9.80 -11.92 0.16
N LYS A 284 -9.22 -11.45 -0.94
CA LYS A 284 -8.79 -12.30 -2.07
C LYS A 284 -7.42 -11.88 -2.56
N LEU A 285 -6.59 -12.87 -2.92
CA LEU A 285 -5.36 -12.66 -3.66
C LEU A 285 -5.49 -13.28 -5.05
N MET A 286 -5.12 -12.52 -6.06
CA MET A 286 -5.29 -12.84 -7.47
C MET A 286 -3.95 -12.72 -8.20
N ASP A 287 -3.78 -13.51 -9.26
CA ASP A 287 -2.71 -13.37 -10.24
C ASP A 287 -3.09 -12.39 -11.35
N SER A 288 -2.12 -11.83 -12.08
CA SER A 288 -2.35 -10.96 -13.25
C SER A 288 -3.10 -11.66 -14.40
N SER A 289 -3.12 -13.00 -14.39
CA SER A 289 -3.98 -13.82 -15.27
C SER A 289 -5.42 -13.99 -14.74
N GLU A 290 -5.83 -13.15 -13.77
CA GLU A 290 -7.14 -13.14 -13.13
C GLU A 290 -7.50 -14.43 -12.37
N LYS A 291 -6.50 -15.25 -12.07
CA LYS A 291 -6.68 -16.49 -11.32
C LYS A 291 -6.71 -16.21 -9.83
N LEU A 292 -7.77 -16.69 -9.16
CA LEU A 292 -7.86 -16.68 -7.70
C LEU A 292 -6.83 -17.63 -7.08
N LEU A 293 -5.93 -17.10 -6.26
CA LEU A 293 -4.94 -17.89 -5.51
C LEU A 293 -5.51 -18.35 -4.17
N TRP A 294 -6.07 -17.42 -3.40
CA TRP A 294 -6.78 -17.74 -2.17
C TRP A 294 -7.88 -16.71 -1.87
N SER A 295 -8.85 -17.14 -1.06
CA SER A 295 -9.88 -16.28 -0.49
C SER A 295 -10.04 -16.57 1.01
N VAL A 296 -10.11 -15.52 1.82
CA VAL A 296 -10.27 -15.57 3.27
C VAL A 296 -11.47 -14.69 3.63
N GLN A 297 -12.33 -15.18 4.51
CA GLN A 297 -13.41 -14.40 5.08
C GLN A 297 -13.08 -14.13 6.55
N VAL A 298 -13.21 -12.88 6.96
CA VAL A 298 -13.12 -12.46 8.36
C VAL A 298 -14.44 -11.83 8.80
N ASP A 299 -14.67 -11.80 10.11
CA ASP A 299 -15.90 -11.27 10.72
C ASP A 299 -15.75 -9.79 11.15
N HIS A 300 -14.86 -9.03 10.48
CA HIS A 300 -14.62 -7.62 10.77
C HIS A 300 -14.70 -6.77 9.51
N GLN A 301 -15.02 -5.49 9.69
CA GLN A 301 -15.21 -4.55 8.58
C GLN A 301 -13.88 -3.99 8.11
N LEU A 302 -13.36 -4.53 7.01
CA LEU A 302 -12.07 -4.15 6.44
C LEU A 302 -12.19 -2.92 5.55
N PHE A 303 -11.35 -1.92 5.77
CA PHE A 303 -11.48 -0.64 5.07
C PHE A 303 -10.19 -0.09 4.52
N ALA A 304 -9.07 -0.71 4.86
CA ALA A 304 -7.78 -0.35 4.30
C ALA A 304 -7.05 -1.63 3.93
N LEU A 305 -6.41 -1.59 2.77
CA LEU A 305 -5.62 -2.67 2.21
C LEU A 305 -4.28 -2.10 1.78
N GLN A 306 -3.21 -2.68 2.30
CA GLN A 306 -1.84 -2.29 2.03
C GLN A 306 -1.01 -3.54 1.76
N LYS A 307 0.20 -3.34 1.28
CA LYS A 307 1.20 -4.41 1.09
C LYS A 307 2.47 -4.05 1.84
N LEU A 308 3.06 -5.02 2.50
CA LEU A 308 4.25 -4.81 3.33
C LEU A 308 5.02 -6.11 3.45
N ASP A 309 6.32 -6.10 3.15
CA ASP A 309 7.21 -7.21 3.49
C ASP A 309 7.53 -7.13 4.97
N VAL A 310 6.89 -8.02 5.75
CA VAL A 310 7.11 -8.12 7.20
C VAL A 310 8.17 -9.16 7.54
N THR A 311 8.60 -10.00 6.59
CA THR A 311 9.59 -11.05 6.86
C THR A 311 11.01 -10.70 6.42
N GLY A 312 11.15 -9.67 5.58
CA GLY A 312 12.41 -9.24 4.99
C GLY A 312 12.92 -10.20 3.91
N ASP A 313 12.06 -11.06 3.35
CA ASP A 313 12.43 -12.03 2.32
C ASP A 313 12.18 -11.52 0.89
N GLY A 314 11.72 -10.27 0.75
CA GLY A 314 11.38 -9.61 -0.51
C GLY A 314 9.97 -9.94 -1.02
N ARG A 315 9.25 -10.85 -0.38
CA ARG A 315 7.83 -11.12 -0.66
C ARG A 315 6.98 -10.20 0.21
N GLU A 316 6.06 -9.49 -0.42
CA GLU A 316 5.17 -8.60 0.32
C GLU A 316 3.93 -9.36 0.80
N GLU A 317 3.63 -9.25 2.09
CA GLU A 317 2.36 -9.71 2.65
C GLU A 317 1.24 -8.69 2.40
N VAL A 318 0.01 -9.21 2.33
CA VAL A 318 -1.21 -8.39 2.27
C VAL A 318 -1.61 -7.99 3.68
N VAL A 319 -1.69 -6.70 3.94
CA VAL A 319 -2.07 -6.13 5.23
C VAL A 319 -3.45 -5.49 5.11
N ALA A 320 -4.44 -6.01 5.84
CA ALA A 320 -5.80 -5.49 5.87
C ALA A 320 -6.18 -5.01 7.27
N CYS A 321 -6.65 -3.77 7.38
CA CYS A 321 -7.05 -3.18 8.65
C CYS A 321 -8.58 -3.04 8.74
N ALA A 322 -9.12 -3.36 9.91
CA ALA A 322 -10.51 -3.15 10.28
C ALA A 322 -10.69 -1.88 11.12
N TRP A 323 -11.94 -1.39 11.21
CA TRP A 323 -12.30 -0.17 11.95
C TRP A 323 -12.06 -0.28 13.45
N ASP A 324 -12.11 -1.49 14.00
CA ASP A 324 -11.96 -1.81 15.42
C ASP A 324 -10.50 -2.10 15.84
N GLY A 325 -9.53 -1.80 14.96
CA GLY A 325 -8.11 -2.00 15.21
C GLY A 325 -7.60 -3.41 14.91
N GLN A 326 -8.45 -4.35 14.47
CA GLN A 326 -7.97 -5.66 14.00
C GLN A 326 -7.20 -5.51 12.69
N THR A 327 -5.95 -5.93 12.68
CA THR A 327 -5.09 -5.92 11.49
C THR A 327 -4.70 -7.35 11.13
N TYR A 328 -4.95 -7.73 9.89
CA TYR A 328 -4.63 -9.04 9.33
C TYR A 328 -3.45 -8.91 8.38
N ILE A 329 -2.42 -9.72 8.57
CA ILE A 329 -1.28 -9.86 7.68
C ILE A 329 -1.36 -11.26 7.09
N ILE A 330 -1.42 -11.35 5.76
CA ILE A 330 -1.65 -12.61 5.05
C ILE A 330 -0.56 -12.77 4.00
N ASP A 331 0.13 -13.91 4.05
CA ASP A 331 1.14 -14.25 3.06
C ASP A 331 0.55 -14.88 1.78
N HIS A 332 1.44 -15.22 0.87
CA HIS A 332 1.11 -15.89 -0.39
C HIS A 332 0.55 -17.30 -0.18
N ALA A 333 0.93 -17.97 0.92
CA ALA A 333 0.51 -19.31 1.30
C ALA A 333 -0.81 -19.32 2.11
N ARG A 334 -1.48 -18.17 2.27
CA ARG A 334 -2.72 -17.99 3.04
C ARG A 334 -2.53 -18.17 4.55
N MET A 335 -1.31 -18.04 5.07
CA MET A 335 -1.06 -17.96 6.50
C MET A 335 -1.45 -16.60 7.02
N VAL A 336 -2.24 -16.59 8.10
CA VAL A 336 -2.80 -15.35 8.65
C VAL A 336 -2.21 -15.07 10.03
N VAL A 337 -1.60 -13.90 10.14
CA VAL A 337 -1.17 -13.28 11.38
C VAL A 337 -2.12 -12.13 11.71
N ARG A 338 -2.47 -11.97 12.98
CA ARG A 338 -3.38 -10.94 13.46
C ARG A 338 -2.70 -10.09 14.52
N PHE A 339 -2.82 -8.78 14.39
CA PHE A 339 -2.40 -7.81 15.37
C PHE A 339 -3.62 -6.97 15.81
N GLN A 340 -3.75 -6.71 17.11
CA GLN A 340 -4.79 -5.86 17.66
C GLN A 340 -4.20 -4.51 18.03
N PHE A 341 -4.74 -3.45 17.45
CA PHE A 341 -4.56 -2.08 17.93
C PHE A 341 -5.70 -1.73 18.88
N ASP A 342 -5.40 -1.08 20.01
CA ASP A 342 -6.35 -0.94 21.13
C ASP A 342 -7.44 0.13 20.93
N GLU A 343 -7.37 0.91 19.85
CA GLU A 343 -8.32 2.00 19.56
C GLU A 343 -8.98 1.82 18.19
N ASN A 344 -10.11 2.50 17.97
CA ASN A 344 -10.73 2.54 16.65
C ASN A 344 -9.87 3.33 15.67
N VAL A 345 -9.85 2.88 14.42
CA VAL A 345 -8.96 3.41 13.38
C VAL A 345 -9.76 4.28 12.41
N ASN A 346 -9.36 5.54 12.27
CA ASN A 346 -9.92 6.48 11.31
C ASN A 346 -9.26 6.36 9.93
N ALA A 347 -7.93 6.25 9.91
CA ALA A 347 -7.15 6.04 8.70
C ALA A 347 -5.96 5.11 9.00
N PHE A 348 -5.55 4.35 7.99
CA PHE A 348 -4.51 3.34 8.13
C PHE A 348 -3.58 3.39 6.93
N CYS A 349 -2.27 3.37 7.19
CA CYS A 349 -1.23 3.26 6.19
C CYS A 349 -0.19 2.23 6.66
N ALA A 350 0.39 1.51 5.71
CA ALA A 350 1.49 0.60 5.97
C ALA A 350 2.53 0.76 4.87
N GLY A 351 3.79 0.65 5.23
CA GLY A 351 4.89 0.89 4.31
C GLY A 351 6.21 1.02 5.04
N GLN A 352 7.22 1.46 4.31
CA GLN A 352 8.54 1.73 4.85
C GLN A 352 8.56 3.14 5.44
N TYR A 353 9.03 3.30 6.68
CA TYR A 353 9.18 4.60 7.35
C TYR A 353 10.50 4.65 8.12
N ALA A 354 11.20 5.77 8.02
CA ALA A 354 12.46 6.00 8.72
C ALA A 354 12.19 6.58 10.11
N CYS A 355 11.73 5.75 11.03
CA CYS A 355 11.44 6.20 12.40
C CYS A 355 12.72 6.41 13.23
N LYS A 356 13.60 5.41 13.24
CA LYS A 356 14.85 5.41 14.01
C LYS A 356 15.99 4.78 13.22
N ASP A 357 17.21 5.06 13.66
CA ASP A 357 18.47 4.53 13.12
C ASP A 357 18.79 4.93 11.67
N GLY A 358 18.15 5.99 11.16
CA GLY A 358 18.40 6.49 9.79
C GLY A 358 18.19 5.42 8.72
N LYS A 359 17.24 4.51 8.94
CA LYS A 359 16.90 3.45 7.99
C LYS A 359 15.40 3.28 7.87
N ASN A 360 14.96 3.00 6.65
CA ASN A 360 13.60 2.59 6.38
C ASN A 360 13.33 1.22 7.00
N SER A 361 12.24 1.12 7.78
CA SER A 361 11.78 -0.13 8.38
C SER A 361 10.29 -0.33 8.12
N PRO A 362 9.81 -1.59 8.05
CA PRO A 362 8.39 -1.86 7.85
C PRO A 362 7.59 -1.33 9.04
N CYS A 363 6.57 -0.52 8.75
CA CYS A 363 5.79 0.19 9.75
C CYS A 363 4.29 0.06 9.49
N LEU A 364 3.52 0.08 10.59
CA LEU A 364 2.07 0.21 10.58
C LEU A 364 1.69 1.54 11.23
N VAL A 365 0.95 2.37 10.50
CA VAL A 365 0.53 3.70 10.92
C VAL A 365 -0.96 3.72 11.13
N TYR A 366 -1.38 3.95 12.38
CA TYR A 366 -2.76 4.02 12.81
C TYR A 366 -3.12 5.44 13.18
N VAL A 367 -4.13 5.99 12.52
CA VAL A 367 -4.72 7.27 12.91
C VAL A 367 -5.92 6.98 13.79
N SER A 368 -5.87 7.40 15.05
CA SER A 368 -6.97 7.25 16.00
C SER A 368 -7.95 8.42 15.91
N PHE A 369 -9.20 8.18 16.30
CA PHE A 369 -10.19 9.24 16.55
C PHE A 369 -9.84 10.15 17.73
N ASN A 370 -8.86 9.78 18.56
CA ASN A 370 -8.38 10.56 19.69
C ASN A 370 -7.32 11.62 19.31
N HIS A 371 -7.28 12.04 18.04
CA HIS A 371 -6.33 13.05 17.55
C HIS A 371 -4.85 12.67 17.80
N LYS A 372 -4.53 11.39 17.55
CA LYS A 372 -3.18 10.86 17.64
C LYS A 372 -2.88 9.92 16.49
N ILE A 373 -1.64 9.93 16.05
CA ILE A 373 -1.13 8.98 15.07
C ILE A 373 -0.13 8.07 15.78
N TYR A 374 -0.36 6.76 15.70
CA TYR A 374 0.53 5.76 16.25
C TYR A 374 1.31 5.10 15.13
N VAL A 375 2.63 5.19 15.20
CA VAL A 375 3.54 4.52 14.29
C VAL A 375 4.16 3.35 15.03
N TYR A 376 3.76 2.13 14.67
CA TYR A 376 4.46 0.93 15.09
C TYR A 376 5.61 0.72 14.12
N TRP A 377 6.83 0.87 14.63
CA TRP A 377 8.06 0.79 13.83
C TRP A 377 8.76 -0.55 14.10
N ARG A 378 9.42 -1.11 13.09
CA ARG A 378 9.94 -2.50 13.06
C ARG A 378 8.86 -3.57 13.23
N VAL A 379 7.89 -3.53 12.33
CA VAL A 379 6.86 -4.57 12.18
C VAL A 379 7.47 -5.71 11.38
N GLU A 380 8.31 -6.50 12.06
CA GLU A 380 9.07 -7.61 11.49
C GLU A 380 8.65 -8.94 12.14
N LEU A 381 8.63 -10.01 11.35
CA LEU A 381 8.32 -11.38 11.75
C LEU A 381 9.37 -12.31 11.17
N GLU A 382 9.97 -13.17 12.00
CA GLU A 382 10.97 -14.14 11.50
C GLU A 382 10.40 -15.06 10.42
N ARG A 383 9.15 -15.53 10.60
CA ARG A 383 8.43 -16.39 9.65
C ARG A 383 6.92 -16.19 9.79
N MET A 384 6.21 -16.22 8.66
CA MET A 384 4.74 -16.28 8.63
C MET A 384 4.21 -17.69 8.95
N GLU A 385 4.90 -18.72 8.46
CA GLU A 385 4.54 -20.12 8.69
C GLU A 385 4.78 -20.54 10.15
N PRO A 386 3.82 -21.24 10.78
CA PRO A 386 4.02 -21.84 12.10
C PRO A 386 4.96 -23.04 11.94
N THR A 387 6.18 -22.91 12.43
CA THR A 387 7.12 -24.04 12.49
C THR A 387 7.04 -24.74 13.83
N ASN A 388 7.17 -26.07 13.79
CA ASN A 388 7.25 -26.88 14.98
C ASN A 388 8.70 -26.83 15.49
N LEU A 389 8.93 -26.91 16.80
CA LEU A 389 10.31 -26.94 17.33
C LEU A 389 11.16 -28.03 16.66
N LEU A 390 10.54 -29.18 16.35
CA LEU A 390 11.20 -30.28 15.67
C LEU A 390 11.69 -29.90 14.27
N SER A 391 10.88 -29.21 13.46
CA SER A 391 11.28 -28.83 12.10
C SER A 391 12.40 -27.78 12.11
N VAL A 392 12.36 -26.85 13.06
CA VAL A 392 13.44 -25.86 13.25
C VAL A 392 14.75 -26.53 13.69
N LEU A 393 14.65 -27.58 14.51
CA LEU A 393 15.81 -28.33 14.96
C LEU A 393 16.37 -29.23 13.85
N GLU A 394 15.52 -29.87 13.05
CA GLU A 394 15.93 -30.67 11.88
C GLU A 394 16.66 -29.85 10.81
N GLU A 395 16.33 -28.56 10.67
CA GLU A 395 17.08 -27.62 9.80
C GLU A 395 18.51 -27.35 10.29
N ARG A 396 18.84 -27.63 11.57
CA ARG A 396 20.18 -27.41 12.10
C ARG A 396 21.07 -28.63 11.84
N PRO A 397 22.24 -28.47 11.18
CA PRO A 397 23.11 -29.59 10.83
C PRO A 397 23.66 -30.34 12.05
N GLU A 398 23.75 -29.68 13.21
CA GLU A 398 24.25 -30.26 14.46
C GLU A 398 23.20 -31.09 15.22
N TYR A 399 21.91 -30.91 14.91
CA TYR A 399 20.81 -31.58 15.61
C TYR A 399 20.86 -33.11 15.53
N PRO A 400 21.06 -33.75 14.36
CA PRO A 400 21.18 -35.22 14.30
C PRO A 400 22.36 -35.74 15.14
N ASP A 401 23.49 -35.02 15.16
CA ASP A 401 24.67 -35.39 15.95
C ASP A 401 24.41 -35.27 17.46
N LEU A 402 23.70 -34.22 17.88
CA LEU A 402 23.27 -34.02 19.27
C LEU A 402 22.26 -35.07 19.73
N LEU A 403 21.31 -35.44 18.88
CA LEU A 403 20.35 -36.53 19.11
C LEU A 403 21.05 -37.87 19.31
N HIS A 404 22.05 -38.16 18.47
CA HIS A 404 22.87 -39.36 18.58
C HIS A 404 23.69 -39.38 19.87
N ARG A 405 24.30 -38.24 20.25
CA ARG A 405 25.05 -38.11 21.52
C ARG A 405 24.16 -38.22 22.77
N LEU A 406 22.90 -37.84 22.67
CA LEU A 406 21.93 -37.93 23.76
C LEU A 406 21.25 -39.31 23.84
N GLY A 407 21.47 -40.18 22.85
CA GLY A 407 20.88 -41.53 22.80
C GLY A 407 19.38 -41.54 22.54
N VAL A 408 18.83 -40.48 21.93
CA VAL A 408 17.37 -40.30 21.73
C VAL A 408 16.93 -40.69 20.30
N GLY A 409 17.85 -41.19 19.47
CA GLY A 409 17.63 -41.45 18.04
C GLY A 409 17.27 -42.90 17.63
N GLU A 410 17.36 -43.89 18.51
CA GLU A 410 17.05 -45.29 18.15
C GLU A 410 15.63 -45.69 18.58
N CYS A 411 14.63 -45.23 17.82
CA CYS A 411 13.34 -45.92 17.80
C CYS A 411 13.09 -46.38 16.36
N THR A 412 13.62 -47.56 16.04
CA THR A 412 13.33 -48.28 14.80
C THR A 412 11.82 -48.38 14.63
N SER A 413 11.32 -47.93 13.49
CA SER A 413 9.99 -48.21 12.99
C SER A 413 9.79 -49.73 12.89
N VAL A 414 9.19 -50.34 13.90
CA VAL A 414 8.67 -51.70 13.78
C VAL A 414 7.39 -51.58 12.97
N SER A 415 7.45 -52.04 11.72
CA SER A 415 6.29 -52.34 10.89
C SER A 415 5.42 -53.37 11.61
N GLY A 416 4.38 -52.91 12.28
CA GLY A 416 3.31 -53.73 12.83
C GLY A 416 2.01 -53.38 12.13
N GLU A 417 1.44 -54.36 11.44
CA GLU A 417 0.09 -54.31 10.88
C GLU A 417 -0.92 -53.95 11.98
N ASN A 418 -1.44 -52.72 11.93
CA ASN A 418 -2.83 -52.31 12.18
C ASN A 418 -2.85 -50.83 12.56
N GLY A 419 -3.64 -50.07 11.79
CA GLY A 419 -3.69 -48.61 11.87
C GLY A 419 -4.10 -48.09 13.25
N MET A 420 -3.33 -47.13 13.76
CA MET A 420 -3.79 -45.81 14.22
C MET A 420 -2.55 -44.98 14.62
N HIS A 421 -2.17 -43.98 13.82
CA HIS A 421 -1.08 -43.06 14.18
C HIS A 421 -1.50 -42.15 15.34
N LYS A 422 -0.79 -42.20 16.46
CA LYS A 422 -0.89 -41.21 17.55
C LYS A 422 0.41 -40.38 17.60
N PRO A 423 0.36 -39.04 17.49
CA PRO A 423 1.55 -38.18 17.40
C PRO A 423 2.18 -37.79 18.77
N ASN A 424 1.84 -38.45 19.88
CA ASN A 424 2.13 -37.93 21.23
C ASN A 424 3.29 -38.59 21.99
N GLN A 425 4.03 -39.55 21.43
CA GLN A 425 5.04 -40.27 22.23
C GLN A 425 6.40 -39.56 22.37
N VAL A 426 6.76 -38.67 21.44
CA VAL A 426 8.07 -37.99 21.47
C VAL A 426 8.10 -36.88 22.53
N SER A 427 7.02 -36.13 22.72
CA SER A 427 7.01 -35.03 23.72
C SER A 427 6.99 -35.56 25.15
N GLU A 428 6.31 -36.68 25.40
CA GLU A 428 6.24 -37.32 26.71
C GLU A 428 7.60 -37.93 27.10
N TYR A 429 8.35 -38.46 26.13
CA TYR A 429 9.69 -38.99 26.35
C TYR A 429 10.72 -37.89 26.64
N ILE A 430 10.68 -36.77 25.91
CA ILE A 430 11.55 -35.61 26.17
C ILE A 430 11.23 -34.99 27.54
N TYR A 431 9.95 -34.86 27.90
CA TYR A 431 9.54 -34.35 29.20
C TYR A 431 10.06 -35.23 30.36
N ASN A 432 9.99 -36.56 30.21
CA ASN A 432 10.49 -37.50 31.22
C ASN A 432 12.03 -37.55 31.30
N CYS A 433 12.74 -37.36 30.18
CA CYS A 433 14.20 -37.26 30.16
C CYS A 433 14.75 -35.96 30.79
N ILE A 434 14.01 -34.85 30.67
CA ILE A 434 14.38 -33.59 31.34
C ILE A 434 14.12 -33.71 32.85
N LYS A 435 13.00 -34.36 33.24
CA LYS A 435 12.63 -34.56 34.64
C LYS A 435 13.55 -35.54 35.40
N SER A 436 14.30 -36.39 34.72
CA SER A 436 15.24 -37.33 35.36
C SER A 436 16.67 -36.78 35.51
N LYS A 437 16.96 -35.59 34.94
CA LYS A 437 18.28 -34.93 34.98
C LYS A 437 18.30 -33.62 35.79
N LEU A 438 17.16 -33.18 36.30
CA LEU A 438 17.01 -32.19 37.38
C LEU A 438 16.77 -32.94 38.70
#